data_AF-A0A2G2HIH3-F1
#
_entry.id   AF-A0A2G2HIH3-F1
#
_cell.length_a   1.000
_cell.length_b   1.000
_cell.length_c   1.000
_cell.angle_alpha   90.00
_cell.angle_beta   90.00
_cell.angle_gamma   90.00
#
_symmetry.space_group_name_H-M   'P 1'
#
loop_
_entity.id
_entity.type
_entity.pdbx_description
1 polymer ?
#
loop_
_entity_poly.entity_id
_entity_poly.type
_entity_poly.pdbx_seq_one_letter_code
_entity_poly.pdbx_strand_id
1 'polypeptide(L)'
;MKKIIILIVFSFLMASCGSTKNTSQNQINNTNTSIGKIKYSGGDGLSLENAIVILNAKSSRDGIPAEYAYIESVLGRKFTDWTPLGQALINEKGKSYDVITVKETSSNDEIKYYFDITDFFGKF
;
A
#
# COMPACT_ATOMS: atom_id res chain seq x y z
N MET A 1 -7.57 -2.90 -52.15
CA MET A 1 -8.07 -2.39 -50.85
C MET A 1 -9.56 -2.67 -50.73
N LYS A 2 -9.94 -3.73 -50.02
CA LYS A 2 -11.31 -3.99 -49.58
C LYS A 2 -11.19 -4.58 -48.18
N LYS A 3 -11.36 -3.75 -47.16
CA LYS A 3 -11.46 -4.22 -45.77
C LYS A 3 -12.93 -4.47 -45.51
N ILE A 4 -13.29 -5.75 -45.42
CA ILE A 4 -14.61 -6.19 -44.99
C ILE A 4 -14.69 -5.95 -43.49
N ILE A 5 -15.50 -4.99 -43.07
CA ILE A 5 -15.82 -4.74 -41.67
C ILE A 5 -17.01 -5.63 -41.33
N ILE A 6 -16.74 -6.77 -40.69
CA ILE A 6 -17.77 -7.61 -40.07
C ILE A 6 -18.11 -6.97 -38.73
N LEU A 7 -19.32 -6.44 -38.64
CA LEU A 7 -19.90 -5.82 -37.45
C LEU A 7 -20.73 -6.90 -36.74
N ILE A 8 -20.08 -7.71 -35.90
CA ILE A 8 -20.79 -8.66 -35.03
C ILE A 8 -21.32 -7.88 -33.83
N VAL A 9 -22.62 -7.63 -33.89
CA VAL A 9 -23.45 -7.14 -32.78
C VAL A 9 -23.58 -8.28 -31.77
N PHE A 10 -22.86 -8.18 -30.65
CA PHE A 10 -23.03 -9.09 -29.52
C PHE A 10 -24.02 -8.46 -28.53
N SER A 11 -25.30 -8.77 -28.72
CA SER A 11 -26.38 -8.38 -27.82
C SER A 11 -26.24 -9.10 -26.48
N PHE A 12 -25.63 -8.43 -25.48
CA PHE A 12 -25.70 -8.86 -24.09
C PHE A 12 -27.01 -8.37 -23.47
N LEU A 13 -28.02 -9.24 -23.44
CA LEU A 13 -29.21 -9.09 -22.62
C LEU A 13 -28.83 -9.43 -21.17
N MET A 14 -28.53 -8.42 -20.35
CA MET A 14 -28.49 -8.59 -18.90
C MET A 14 -29.85 -8.24 -18.31
N ALA A 15 -30.65 -9.27 -18.06
CA ALA A 15 -31.73 -9.22 -17.10
C ALA A 15 -31.12 -9.22 -15.68
N SER A 16 -31.18 -8.08 -14.99
CA SER A 16 -30.90 -8.00 -13.55
C SER A 16 -32.19 -7.60 -12.83
N CYS A 17 -32.94 -8.60 -12.38
CA CYS A 17 -33.94 -8.46 -11.34
C CYS A 17 -33.44 -9.19 -10.10
N GLY A 18 -33.39 -8.49 -8.97
CA GLY A 18 -33.51 -9.13 -7.66
C GLY A 18 -32.44 -8.77 -6.62
N SER A 19 -32.81 -7.81 -5.76
CA SER A 19 -32.90 -7.94 -4.29
C SER A 19 -32.23 -6.81 -3.53
N THR A 20 -33.03 -5.81 -3.19
CA THR A 20 -32.76 -4.89 -2.08
C THR A 20 -32.84 -5.66 -0.77
N LYS A 21 -31.71 -5.91 -0.11
CA LYS A 21 -31.69 -6.19 1.33
C LYS A 21 -31.41 -4.89 2.06
N ASN A 22 -32.47 -4.30 2.62
CA ASN A 22 -32.34 -3.37 3.74
C ASN A 22 -31.85 -4.16 4.95
N THR A 23 -30.56 -4.08 5.24
CA THR A 23 -30.02 -4.45 6.54
C THR A 23 -29.71 -3.17 7.28
N SER A 24 -30.54 -2.86 8.28
CA SER A 24 -30.30 -1.83 9.27
C SER A 24 -28.86 -1.95 9.79
N GLN A 25 -28.07 -0.89 9.60
CA GLN A 25 -26.79 -0.72 10.28
C GLN A 25 -27.08 -0.61 11.78
N ASN A 26 -27.01 -1.74 12.47
CA ASN A 26 -26.71 -1.76 13.88
C ASN A 26 -25.80 -2.97 14.16
N GLN A 27 -24.53 -2.79 13.82
CA GLN A 27 -23.46 -3.58 14.38
C GLN A 27 -22.39 -2.62 14.89
N ILE A 28 -22.62 -2.16 16.11
CA ILE A 28 -21.55 -1.87 17.06
C ILE A 28 -20.84 -3.19 17.31
N ASN A 29 -19.90 -3.55 16.44
CA ASN A 29 -18.94 -4.60 16.73
C ASN A 29 -17.64 -3.89 17.04
N ASN A 30 -17.47 -3.62 18.34
CA ASN A 30 -16.17 -3.46 18.96
C ASN A 30 -15.37 -4.75 18.71
N THR A 31 -14.76 -4.89 17.53
CA THR A 31 -13.58 -5.73 17.40
C THR A 31 -12.43 -4.95 18.03
N ASN A 32 -12.40 -5.00 19.36
CA ASN A 32 -11.16 -4.91 20.13
C ASN A 32 -10.26 -6.08 19.74
N THR A 33 -9.80 -6.09 18.50
CA THR A 33 -8.66 -6.91 18.12
C THR A 33 -7.47 -6.05 18.49
N SER A 34 -6.88 -6.35 19.64
CA SER A 34 -5.53 -5.90 19.99
C SER A 34 -4.49 -6.58 19.07
N ILE A 35 -4.64 -6.43 17.74
CA ILE A 35 -3.49 -6.36 16.86
C ILE A 35 -2.73 -5.16 17.39
N GLY A 36 -1.52 -5.37 17.91
CA GLY A 36 -0.70 -4.28 18.43
C GLY A 36 -0.68 -3.19 17.37
N LYS A 37 -1.19 -2.00 17.71
CA LYS A 37 -1.24 -0.86 16.79
C LYS A 37 0.16 -0.74 16.17
N ILE A 38 0.22 -0.72 14.84
CA ILE A 38 1.47 -0.48 14.10
C ILE A 38 2.14 0.75 14.69
N LYS A 39 3.44 0.65 14.94
CA LYS A 39 4.27 1.74 15.44
C LYS A 39 5.48 1.89 14.54
N TYR A 40 5.97 3.12 14.46
CA TYR A 40 7.19 3.45 13.72
C TYR A 40 8.25 3.88 14.72
N SER A 41 9.50 3.47 14.47
CA SER A 41 10.69 3.89 15.23
C SER A 41 11.88 3.95 14.27
N GLY A 42 13.10 4.14 14.78
CA GLY A 42 14.29 4.31 13.94
C GLY A 42 14.51 5.78 13.56
N GLY A 43 14.91 6.04 12.32
CA GLY A 43 15.19 7.38 11.79
C GLY A 43 14.12 7.92 10.84
N ASP A 44 14.51 8.90 10.01
CA ASP A 44 13.64 9.53 9.01
C ASP A 44 13.40 8.66 7.75
N GLY A 45 14.21 7.62 7.58
CA GLY A 45 14.18 6.70 6.45
C GLY A 45 14.80 7.23 5.19
N LEU A 46 15.61 8.29 5.21
CA LEU A 46 16.26 8.84 4.00
C LEU A 46 17.61 8.20 3.68
N SER A 47 18.06 7.26 4.53
CA SER A 47 19.21 6.39 4.28
C SER A 47 18.98 5.03 4.93
N LEU A 48 19.83 4.05 4.60
CA LEU A 48 19.76 2.71 5.17
C LEU A 48 20.10 2.71 6.68
N GLU A 49 21.02 3.57 7.11
CA GLU A 49 21.39 3.73 8.52
C GLU A 49 20.26 4.33 9.37
N ASN A 50 19.46 5.19 8.77
CA ASN A 50 18.33 5.88 9.41
C ASN A 50 16.97 5.26 9.01
N ALA A 51 16.95 3.99 8.61
CA ALA A 51 15.73 3.32 8.17
C ALA A 51 14.59 3.40 9.20
N ILE A 52 13.36 3.45 8.70
CA ILE A 52 12.14 3.43 9.50
C ILE A 52 11.86 1.99 9.91
N VAL A 53 11.81 1.71 11.21
CA VAL A 53 11.51 0.38 11.73
C VAL A 53 10.01 0.26 11.97
N ILE A 54 9.38 -0.74 11.34
CA ILE A 54 7.95 -1.03 11.51
C ILE A 54 7.78 -2.06 12.63
N LEU A 55 7.25 -1.60 13.75
CA LEU A 55 7.01 -2.42 14.92
C LEU A 55 5.57 -2.96 14.92
N ASN A 56 5.42 -4.16 15.49
CA ASN A 56 4.15 -4.89 15.65
C ASN A 56 3.48 -5.40 14.36
N ALA A 57 4.10 -5.23 13.19
CA ALA A 57 3.67 -5.93 11.99
C ALA A 57 3.93 -7.43 12.15
N LYS A 58 2.89 -8.26 12.03
CA LYS A 58 3.02 -9.72 12.22
C LYS A 58 3.36 -10.45 10.92
N SER A 59 2.99 -9.85 9.79
CA SER A 59 3.26 -10.36 8.46
C SER A 59 3.32 -9.23 7.44
N SER A 60 3.70 -9.56 6.21
CA SER A 60 3.65 -8.65 5.06
C SER A 60 2.25 -8.05 4.84
N ARG A 61 1.18 -8.74 5.26
CA ARG A 61 -0.19 -8.22 5.20
C ARG A 61 -0.39 -7.00 6.09
N ASP A 62 0.33 -6.93 7.21
CA ASP A 62 0.30 -5.80 8.14
C ASP A 62 1.40 -4.76 7.79
N GLY A 63 2.59 -5.24 7.41
CA GLY A 63 3.78 -4.41 7.19
C GLY A 63 3.74 -3.57 5.92
N ILE A 64 3.33 -4.15 4.78
CA ILE A 64 3.32 -3.40 3.50
C ILE A 64 2.35 -2.20 3.57
N PRO A 65 1.10 -2.33 4.06
CA PRO A 65 0.24 -1.16 4.24
C PRO A 65 0.83 -0.12 5.20
N ALA A 66 1.59 -0.55 6.21
CA ALA A 66 2.24 0.35 7.16
C ALA A 66 3.34 1.21 6.52
N GLU A 67 4.10 0.68 5.54
CA GLU A 67 5.10 1.44 4.79
C GLU A 67 4.46 2.64 4.07
N TYR A 68 3.40 2.36 3.29
CA TYR A 68 2.67 3.40 2.56
C TYR A 68 1.98 4.39 3.50
N ALA A 69 1.40 3.92 4.61
CA ALA A 69 0.78 4.79 5.61
C ALA A 69 1.80 5.75 6.26
N TYR A 70 3.06 5.33 6.44
CA TYR A 70 4.11 6.22 6.92
C TYR A 70 4.38 7.33 5.90
N ILE A 71 4.59 6.97 4.63
CA ILE A 71 4.83 7.97 3.57
C ILE A 71 3.65 8.94 3.45
N GLU A 72 2.42 8.43 3.52
CA GLU A 72 1.23 9.30 3.51
C GLU A 72 1.18 10.26 4.70
N SER A 73 1.65 9.83 5.88
CA SER A 73 1.69 10.70 7.06
C SER A 73 2.72 11.82 6.95
N VAL A 74 3.77 11.64 6.14
CA VAL A 74 4.86 12.61 5.95
C VAL A 74 4.60 13.52 4.76
N LEU A 75 4.20 12.94 3.61
CA LEU A 75 4.08 13.65 2.34
C LEU A 75 2.63 13.99 1.95
N GLY A 76 1.63 13.52 2.70
CA GLY A 76 0.23 13.71 2.36
C GLY A 76 -0.35 12.62 1.46
N ARG A 77 -1.34 12.94 0.65
CA ARG A 77 -2.15 11.95 -0.07
C ARG A 77 -1.40 11.38 -1.27
N LYS A 78 -1.30 10.06 -1.33
CA LYS A 78 -0.79 9.32 -2.48
C LYS A 78 -1.57 9.68 -3.76
N PHE A 79 -0.84 9.82 -4.86
CA PHE A 79 -1.29 10.31 -6.18
C PHE A 79 -1.85 11.74 -6.22
N THR A 80 -1.78 12.49 -5.13
CA THR A 80 -2.07 13.93 -5.09
C THR A 80 -0.79 14.69 -4.79
N ASP A 81 -0.21 14.43 -3.61
CA ASP A 81 0.96 15.14 -3.10
C ASP A 81 2.26 14.42 -3.47
N TRP A 82 2.18 13.13 -3.81
CA TRP A 82 3.32 12.33 -4.27
C TRP A 82 2.87 11.09 -5.05
N THR A 83 3.74 10.52 -5.87
CA THR A 83 3.47 9.31 -6.67
C THR A 83 4.58 8.27 -6.46
N PRO A 84 4.27 6.98 -6.24
CA PRO A 84 5.29 5.94 -6.19
C PRO A 84 5.94 5.76 -7.57
N LEU A 85 7.27 5.72 -7.58
CA LEU A 85 8.07 5.44 -8.79
C LEU A 85 8.53 3.98 -8.84
N GLY A 86 8.75 3.35 -7.69
CA GLY A 86 9.17 1.95 -7.63
C GLY A 86 9.47 1.48 -6.21
N GLN A 87 9.66 0.18 -6.07
CA GLN A 87 10.02 -0.48 -4.82
C GLN A 87 11.14 -1.49 -5.07
N ALA A 88 12.06 -1.64 -4.12
CA ALA A 88 13.16 -2.60 -4.17
C ALA A 88 13.37 -3.23 -2.79
N LEU A 89 13.87 -4.47 -2.77
CA LEU A 89 14.26 -5.17 -1.55
C LEU A 89 15.79 -5.18 -1.45
N ILE A 90 16.33 -4.76 -0.30
CA ILE A 90 17.75 -4.80 0.02
C ILE A 90 17.95 -5.74 1.21
N ASN A 91 18.94 -6.62 1.13
CA ASN A 91 19.39 -7.41 2.26
C ASN A 91 20.83 -7.02 2.60
N GLU A 92 21.05 -6.48 3.79
CA GLU A 92 22.36 -6.04 4.24
C GLU A 92 22.57 -6.38 5.71
N LYS A 93 23.72 -6.99 6.04
CA LYS A 93 24.14 -7.30 7.42
C LYS A 93 23.07 -8.06 8.23
N GLY A 94 22.37 -8.99 7.59
CA GLY A 94 21.35 -9.82 8.23
C GLY A 94 20.01 -9.12 8.46
N LYS A 95 19.83 -7.91 7.92
CA LYS A 95 18.56 -7.18 7.90
C LYS A 95 17.97 -7.14 6.51
N SER A 96 16.65 -7.07 6.45
CA SER A 96 15.87 -6.92 5.21
C SER A 96 15.21 -5.56 5.21
N TYR A 97 15.36 -4.83 4.11
CA TYR A 97 14.83 -3.49 3.94
C TYR A 97 14.00 -3.39 2.66
N ASP A 98 12.82 -2.80 2.78
CA ASP A 98 12.08 -2.33 1.61
C ASP A 98 12.40 -0.87 1.34
N VAL A 99 12.72 -0.57 0.09
CA VAL A 99 13.06 0.78 -0.38
C VAL A 99 11.97 1.24 -1.33
N ILE A 100 11.21 2.24 -0.93
CA ILE A 100 10.15 2.83 -1.75
C ILE A 100 10.67 4.16 -2.30
N THR A 101 10.75 4.25 -3.63
CA THR A 101 11.07 5.50 -4.33
C THR A 101 9.76 6.20 -4.69
N VAL A 102 9.63 7.46 -4.30
CA VAL A 102 8.47 8.30 -4.59
C VAL A 102 8.91 9.60 -5.26
N LYS A 103 7.97 10.24 -5.95
CA LYS A 103 8.12 11.57 -6.50
C LYS A 103 7.16 12.52 -5.81
N GLU A 104 7.66 13.56 -5.17
CA GLU A 104 6.82 14.59 -4.58
C GLU A 104 6.26 15.52 -5.67
N THR A 105 4.97 15.84 -5.62
CA THR A 105 4.31 16.67 -6.63
C THR A 105 4.73 18.14 -6.51
N SER A 106 4.97 18.63 -5.29
CA SER A 106 5.22 20.04 -5.02
C SER A 106 6.61 20.50 -5.51
N SER A 107 7.64 19.70 -5.21
CA SER A 107 9.05 19.98 -5.50
C SER A 107 9.54 19.26 -6.76
N ASN A 108 8.82 18.23 -7.23
CA ASN A 108 9.25 17.32 -8.28
C ASN A 108 10.50 16.48 -7.89
N ASP A 109 10.82 16.40 -6.60
CA ASP A 109 11.95 15.63 -6.07
C ASP A 109 11.65 14.13 -6.02
N GLU A 110 12.69 13.32 -6.26
CA GLU A 110 12.65 11.89 -6.04
C GLU A 110 13.23 11.55 -4.67
N ILE A 111 12.42 10.92 -3.83
CA ILE A 111 12.76 10.58 -2.44
C ILE A 111 12.75 9.07 -2.29
N LYS A 112 13.78 8.53 -1.65
CA LYS A 112 13.85 7.11 -1.27
C LYS A 112 13.59 6.97 0.22
N TYR A 113 12.57 6.20 0.57
CA TYR A 113 12.30 5.78 1.94
C TYR A 113 12.79 4.35 2.15
N TYR A 114 13.58 4.15 3.20
CA TYR A 114 14.11 2.87 3.62
C TYR A 114 13.34 2.39 4.86
N PHE A 115 12.71 1.22 4.76
CA PHE A 115 11.99 0.57 5.85
C PHE A 115 12.74 -0.68 6.30
N ASP A 116 13.08 -0.79 7.59
CA ASP A 116 13.57 -2.04 8.17
C ASP A 116 12.36 -2.97 8.41
N ILE A 117 12.27 -3.99 7.57
CA ILE A 117 11.17 -4.96 7.55
C ILE A 117 11.58 -6.32 8.12
N THR A 118 12.77 -6.39 8.73
CA THR A 118 13.38 -7.64 9.23
C THR A 118 12.41 -8.45 10.09
N ASP A 119 11.62 -7.76 10.92
CA ASP A 119 10.70 -8.39 11.86
C ASP A 119 9.54 -9.15 11.18
N PHE A 120 9.15 -8.80 9.97
CA PHE A 120 8.02 -9.44 9.26
C PHE A 120 8.37 -10.01 7.89
N PHE A 121 9.59 -9.82 7.42
CA PHE A 121 10.04 -10.32 6.12
C PHE A 121 9.83 -11.85 6.00
N GLY A 122 9.19 -12.26 4.90
CA GLY A 122 8.87 -13.67 4.63
C GLY A 122 7.67 -14.25 5.40
N LYS A 123 7.02 -13.46 6.27
CA LYS A 123 5.80 -13.88 6.99
C LYS A 123 4.57 -13.40 6.20
N PHE A 124 3.55 -14.25 6.00
CA PHE A 124 2.34 -13.92 5.22
C PHE A 124 1.06 -14.16 6.02
#